data_AF-V4JC25-F1
#
_entry.id   AF-V4JC25-F1
#
_cell.length_a   1.000
_cell.length_b   1.000
_cell.length_c   1.000
_cell.angle_alpha   90.00
_cell.angle_beta   90.00
_cell.angle_gamma   90.00
#
_symmetry.space_group_name_H-M   'P 1'
#
loop_
_entity.id
_entity.type
_entity.pdbx_description
1 polymer ?
#
loop_
_entity_poly.entity_id
_entity_poly.type
_entity_poly.pdbx_seq_one_letter_code
_entity_poly.pdbx_strand_id
1 'polypeptide(L)'
;MSKDPWNVLELTPTSDKQQIEAAYQQKLEDLKTSPEETRAEQETQLNAAYQSVISGLAEPFTPSQQSIANPLFSEFSEELNELLGNAHRHTQVSAWQLLIDHPACQEIELRQDLAALIFDRVLAHQKSCQNDKEMVTSEVLIFLTTQLEWTKRDDLKARYGDNFYYRMTQQEIPQPEIIPEPIADTGNLANIFIGLTIICAIGLIMISV
;
A
#
# COMPACT_ATOMS: atom_id res chain seq x y z
N MET A 1 0.55 17.13 24.71
CA MET A 1 0.88 16.95 23.28
C MET A 1 1.63 15.65 23.17
N SER A 2 1.05 14.65 22.47
CA SER A 2 1.69 13.35 22.28
C SER A 2 2.93 13.55 21.42
N LYS A 3 4.13 13.37 21.99
CA LYS A 3 5.37 13.37 21.20
C LYS A 3 5.39 12.07 20.41
N ASP A 4 5.50 12.18 19.09
CA ASP A 4 5.66 11.02 18.21
C ASP A 4 6.86 10.19 18.69
N PRO A 5 6.68 8.91 19.05
CA PRO A 5 7.74 8.09 19.62
C PRO A 5 8.92 7.89 18.66
N TRP A 6 8.70 8.00 17.34
CA TRP A 6 9.76 8.00 16.34
C TRP A 6 10.63 9.26 16.39
N ASN A 7 10.01 10.42 16.64
CA ASN A 7 10.74 11.67 16.85
C ASN A 7 11.53 11.69 18.17
N VAL A 8 11.09 10.95 19.19
CA VAL A 8 11.86 10.80 20.44
C VAL A 8 13.12 9.95 20.22
N LEU A 9 13.03 8.93 19.37
CA LEU A 9 14.18 8.11 18.98
C LEU A 9 15.03 8.75 17.88
N GLU A 10 14.58 9.85 17.27
CA GLU A 10 15.18 10.47 16.08
C GLU A 10 15.38 9.49 14.92
N LEU A 11 14.43 8.55 14.81
CA LEU A 11 14.43 7.51 13.79
C LEU A 11 13.28 7.73 12.82
N THR A 12 13.49 7.29 11.59
CA THR A 12 12.39 7.15 10.64
C THR A 12 11.48 6.00 11.07
N PRO A 13 10.15 6.06 10.86
CA PRO A 13 9.16 5.01 11.17
C PRO A 13 9.37 3.64 10.51
N THR A 14 10.51 3.47 9.85
CA THR A 14 10.91 2.36 9.01
C THR A 14 12.22 1.71 9.48
N SER A 15 12.87 2.24 10.53
CA SER A 15 14.14 1.70 11.04
C SER A 15 14.00 0.24 11.51
N ASP A 16 14.98 -0.58 11.19
CA ASP A 16 15.04 -1.97 11.61
C ASP A 16 15.18 -2.09 13.13
N LYS A 17 14.76 -3.22 13.72
CA LYS A 17 14.83 -3.48 15.16
C LYS A 17 16.23 -3.26 15.72
N GLN A 18 17.27 -3.66 14.98
CA GLN A 18 18.67 -3.42 15.36
C GLN A 18 19.03 -1.93 15.40
N GLN A 19 18.49 -1.13 14.48
CA GLN A 19 18.72 0.32 14.45
C GLN A 19 17.95 1.03 15.57
N ILE A 20 16.75 0.55 15.88
CA ILE A 20 15.94 1.03 17.01
C ILE A 20 16.64 0.74 18.33
N GLU A 21 17.16 -0.47 18.51
CA GLU A 21 17.97 -0.85 19.67
C GLU A 21 19.25 -0.02 19.78
N ALA A 22 19.98 0.17 18.67
CA ALA A 22 21.20 0.98 18.65
C ALA A 22 20.95 2.45 19.01
N ALA A 23 19.91 3.07 18.44
CA ALA A 23 19.55 4.46 18.75
C ALA A 23 19.07 4.65 20.19
N TYR A 24 18.31 3.68 20.71
CA TYR A 24 17.90 3.65 22.10
C TYR A 24 19.10 3.57 23.05
N GLN A 25 20.06 2.68 22.78
CA GLN A 25 21.29 2.57 23.57
C GLN A 25 22.14 3.84 23.50
N GLN A 26 22.28 4.44 22.31
CA GLN A 26 23.01 5.69 22.14
C GLN A 26 22.38 6.84 22.94
N LYS A 27 21.06 6.99 22.89
CA LYS A 27 20.35 8.01 23.68
C LYS A 27 20.42 7.76 25.19
N LEU A 28 20.44 6.49 25.63
CA LEU A 28 20.70 6.15 27.03
C LEU A 28 22.11 6.57 27.47
N GLU A 29 23.13 6.41 26.61
CA GLU A 29 24.48 6.89 26.90
C GLU A 29 24.55 8.42 26.97
N ASP A 30 23.90 9.12 26.04
CA ASP A 30 23.86 10.60 26.04
C ASP A 30 23.15 11.15 27.31
N LEU A 31 22.11 10.45 27.79
CA LEU A 31 21.40 10.80 29.02
C LEU A 31 22.27 10.68 30.28
N LYS A 32 23.32 9.86 30.29
CA LYS A 32 24.25 9.77 31.44
C LYS A 32 25.02 11.07 31.67
N THR A 33 25.20 11.88 30.61
CA THR A 33 25.89 13.17 30.66
C THR A 33 24.95 14.35 30.96
N SER A 34 23.63 14.10 31.00
CA SER A 34 22.61 15.13 31.21
C SER A 34 22.38 15.45 32.70
N PRO A 35 21.81 16.64 33.03
CA PRO A 35 21.51 17.03 34.40
C PRO A 35 20.62 16.03 35.13
N GLU A 36 20.98 15.74 36.38
CA GLU A 36 20.35 14.72 37.22
C GLU A 36 18.85 15.00 37.47
N GLU A 37 18.44 16.27 37.49
CA GLU A 37 17.04 16.70 37.67
C GLU A 37 16.10 16.33 36.51
N THR A 38 16.60 16.26 35.27
CA THR A 38 15.77 15.97 34.08
C THR A 38 15.95 14.55 33.55
N ARG A 39 17.02 13.87 33.98
CA ARG A 39 17.43 12.54 33.48
C ARG A 39 16.35 11.49 33.67
N ALA A 40 15.73 11.43 34.86
CA ALA A 40 14.69 10.43 35.15
C ALA A 40 13.43 10.59 34.30
N GLU A 41 13.00 11.84 34.05
CA GLU A 41 11.85 12.13 33.18
C GLU A 41 12.16 11.84 31.71
N GLN A 42 13.37 12.16 31.24
CA GLN A 42 13.81 11.90 29.88
C GLN A 42 13.99 10.39 29.62
N GLU A 43 14.53 9.64 30.58
CA GLU A 43 14.66 8.18 30.51
C GLU A 43 13.27 7.51 30.46
N THR A 44 12.32 7.99 31.27
CA THR A 44 10.94 7.48 31.23
C THR A 44 10.28 7.74 29.87
N GLN A 45 10.48 8.94 29.29
CA GLN A 45 9.98 9.27 27.95
C GLN A 45 10.64 8.42 26.86
N LEU A 46 11.96 8.20 26.95
CA LEU A 46 12.71 7.38 25.99
C LEU A 46 12.29 5.91 26.07
N ASN A 47 12.13 5.35 27.26
CA ASN A 47 11.68 3.97 27.47
C ASN A 47 10.25 3.79 26.96
N ALA A 48 9.36 4.74 27.22
CA ALA A 48 8.00 4.70 26.69
C ALA A 48 7.97 4.78 25.16
N ALA A 49 8.82 5.60 24.54
CA ALA A 49 8.93 5.70 23.09
C ALA A 49 9.51 4.43 22.46
N TYR A 50 10.58 3.86 23.03
CA TYR A 50 11.17 2.60 22.60
C TYR A 50 10.16 1.45 22.71
N GLN A 51 9.49 1.30 23.86
CA GLN A 51 8.46 0.28 24.04
C GLN A 51 7.31 0.48 23.04
N SER A 52 6.87 1.72 22.81
CA SER A 52 5.83 2.00 21.81
C SER A 52 6.26 1.65 20.38
N VAL A 53 7.54 1.85 20.03
CA VAL A 53 8.07 1.55 18.70
C VAL A 53 8.28 0.05 18.50
N ILE A 54 8.88 -0.63 19.48
CA ILE A 54 9.07 -2.09 19.45
C ILE A 54 7.73 -2.82 19.48
N SER A 55 6.76 -2.35 20.27
CA SER A 55 5.40 -2.93 20.27
C SER A 55 4.67 -2.71 18.95
N GLY A 56 5.05 -1.68 18.19
CA GLY A 56 4.53 -1.39 16.85
C GLY A 56 5.27 -2.12 15.73
N LEU A 57 6.41 -2.76 16.00
CA LEU A 57 7.05 -3.69 15.10
C LEU A 57 6.27 -5.01 15.15
N ALA A 58 5.28 -5.17 14.28
CA ALA A 58 4.64 -6.46 14.08
C ALA A 58 5.70 -7.53 13.78
N GLU A 59 5.65 -8.66 14.48
CA GLU A 59 6.47 -9.81 14.12
C GLU A 59 6.18 -10.23 12.68
N PRO A 60 7.21 -10.65 11.91
CA PRO A 60 7.02 -11.12 10.55
C PRO A 60 5.93 -12.18 10.47
N PHE A 61 5.14 -12.15 9.40
CA PHE A 61 4.13 -13.17 9.19
C PHE A 61 4.77 -14.57 9.14
N THR A 62 4.33 -15.44 10.04
CA THR A 62 4.71 -16.85 10.05
C THR A 62 3.57 -17.68 9.43
N PRO A 63 3.79 -18.34 8.30
CA PRO A 63 2.78 -19.20 7.66
C PRO A 63 2.48 -20.45 8.51
N SER A 64 1.34 -21.08 8.26
CA SER A 64 0.99 -22.34 8.91
C SER A 64 1.94 -23.47 8.48
N GLN A 65 2.09 -24.50 9.33
CA GLN A 65 2.91 -25.67 9.02
C GLN A 65 2.42 -26.43 7.77
N GLN A 66 1.11 -26.40 7.51
CA GLN A 66 0.52 -26.99 6.32
C GLN A 66 0.94 -26.24 5.05
N SER A 67 0.90 -24.91 5.07
CA SER A 67 1.39 -24.08 3.96
C SER A 67 2.88 -24.27 3.72
N ILE A 68 3.70 -24.31 4.78
CA ILE A 68 5.15 -24.53 4.68
C ILE A 68 5.47 -25.90 4.06
N ALA A 69 4.67 -26.92 4.35
CA ALA A 69 4.86 -28.27 3.79
C ALA A 69 4.44 -28.37 2.31
N ASN A 70 3.75 -27.36 1.76
CA ASN A 70 3.28 -27.38 0.38
C ASN A 70 4.37 -26.85 -0.58
N PRO A 71 4.82 -27.62 -1.59
CA PRO A 71 5.84 -27.18 -2.53
C PRO A 71 5.50 -25.90 -3.30
N LEU A 72 4.21 -25.70 -3.61
CA LEU A 72 3.75 -24.49 -4.32
C LEU A 72 3.91 -23.23 -3.47
N PHE A 73 3.91 -23.37 -2.15
CA PHE A 73 4.16 -22.25 -1.25
C PHE A 73 5.62 -21.80 -1.31
N SER A 74 6.58 -22.74 -1.32
CA SER A 74 8.00 -22.40 -1.47
C SER A 74 8.30 -21.74 -2.81
N GLU A 75 7.78 -22.31 -3.90
CA GLU A 75 7.93 -21.76 -5.25
C GLU A 75 7.36 -20.33 -5.33
N PHE A 76 6.11 -20.15 -4.87
CA PHE A 76 5.49 -18.84 -4.81
C PHE A 76 6.32 -17.84 -3.98
N SER A 77 6.85 -18.27 -2.82
CA SER A 77 7.62 -17.38 -1.96
C SER A 77 8.93 -16.95 -2.61
N GLU A 78 9.57 -17.81 -3.42
CA GLU A 78 10.75 -17.46 -4.19
C GLU A 78 10.40 -16.42 -5.27
N GLU A 79 9.34 -16.68 -6.06
CA GLU A 79 8.87 -15.75 -7.10
C GLU A 79 8.48 -14.38 -6.54
N LEU A 80 7.82 -14.34 -5.38
CA LEU A 80 7.48 -13.08 -4.70
C LEU A 80 8.74 -12.29 -4.31
N ASN A 81 9.76 -12.96 -3.79
CA ASN A 81 11.03 -12.31 -3.44
C ASN A 81 11.75 -11.78 -4.69
N GLU A 82 11.76 -12.55 -5.78
CA GLU A 82 12.31 -12.11 -7.06
C GLU A 82 11.56 -10.91 -7.65
N LEU A 83 10.23 -10.92 -7.55
CA LEU A 83 9.39 -9.81 -8.01
C LEU A 83 9.73 -8.51 -7.27
N LEU A 84 9.77 -8.57 -5.93
CA LEU A 84 10.09 -7.41 -5.08
C LEU A 84 11.53 -6.92 -5.31
N GLY A 85 12.49 -7.84 -5.48
CA GLY A 85 13.89 -7.51 -5.76
C GLY A 85 14.11 -6.88 -7.14
N ASN A 86 13.11 -6.89 -8.03
CA ASN A 86 13.21 -6.32 -9.37
C ASN A 86 12.59 -4.92 -9.43
N ALA A 87 13.45 -3.89 -9.49
CA ALA A 87 13.09 -2.47 -9.52
C ALA A 87 12.07 -2.07 -10.61
N HIS A 88 12.00 -2.81 -11.71
CA HIS A 88 11.07 -2.53 -12.80
C HIS A 88 9.77 -3.32 -12.69
N ARG A 89 9.81 -4.54 -12.17
CA ARG A 89 8.63 -5.42 -12.14
C ARG A 89 7.73 -5.14 -10.95
N HIS A 90 8.26 -4.80 -9.77
CA HIS A 90 7.41 -4.58 -8.59
C HIS A 90 6.49 -3.35 -8.70
N THR A 91 6.74 -2.45 -9.68
CA THR A 91 5.88 -1.29 -9.98
C THR A 91 4.85 -1.57 -11.07
N GLN A 92 4.83 -2.78 -11.65
CA GLN A 92 3.95 -3.12 -12.78
C GLN A 92 2.83 -4.07 -12.34
N VAL A 93 1.58 -3.63 -12.48
CA VAL A 93 0.39 -4.44 -12.18
C VAL A 93 0.41 -5.78 -12.92
N SER A 94 0.87 -5.83 -14.17
CA SER A 94 0.97 -7.08 -14.94
C SER A 94 1.93 -8.10 -14.33
N ALA A 95 3.01 -7.67 -13.67
CA ALA A 95 3.93 -8.57 -13.01
C ALA A 95 3.31 -9.17 -11.73
N TRP A 96 2.52 -8.37 -11.01
CA TRP A 96 1.74 -8.85 -9.86
C TRP A 96 0.59 -9.75 -10.27
N GLN A 97 -0.08 -9.48 -11.39
CA GLN A 97 -1.11 -10.36 -11.94
C GLN A 97 -0.56 -11.75 -12.23
N LEU A 98 0.62 -11.86 -12.82
CA LEU A 98 1.28 -13.16 -13.05
C LEU A 98 1.51 -13.92 -11.74
N LEU A 99 1.93 -13.22 -10.68
CA LEU A 99 2.10 -13.82 -9.37
C LEU A 99 0.75 -14.26 -8.77
N ILE A 100 -0.31 -13.46 -8.90
CA ILE A 100 -1.67 -13.81 -8.41
C ILE A 100 -2.28 -14.98 -9.19
N ASP A 101 -1.94 -15.12 -10.48
CA ASP A 101 -2.38 -16.24 -11.32
C ASP A 101 -1.61 -17.55 -11.03
N HIS A 102 -0.58 -17.51 -10.18
CA HIS A 102 0.22 -18.67 -9.78
C HIS A 102 -0.68 -19.79 -9.19
N PRO A 103 -0.41 -21.08 -9.49
CA PRO A 103 -1.22 -22.21 -9.01
C PRO A 103 -1.44 -22.22 -7.48
N ALA A 104 -0.44 -21.79 -6.71
CA ALA A 104 -0.55 -21.67 -5.25
C ALA A 104 -1.72 -20.78 -4.80
N CYS A 105 -2.04 -19.71 -5.54
CA CYS A 105 -3.15 -18.81 -5.21
C CYS A 105 -4.53 -19.40 -5.52
N GLN A 106 -4.59 -20.46 -6.34
CA GLN A 106 -5.81 -21.20 -6.63
C GLN A 106 -6.14 -22.24 -5.55
N GLU A 107 -5.15 -22.60 -4.72
CA GLU A 107 -5.36 -23.50 -3.59
C GLU A 107 -6.01 -22.76 -2.42
N ILE A 108 -7.25 -23.14 -2.11
CA ILE A 108 -8.05 -22.54 -1.03
C ILE A 108 -7.29 -22.56 0.30
N GLU A 109 -6.59 -23.66 0.57
CA GLU A 109 -5.84 -23.87 1.82
C GLU A 109 -4.66 -22.92 1.96
N LEU A 110 -4.02 -22.52 0.86
CA LEU A 110 -2.86 -21.62 0.86
C LEU A 110 -3.25 -20.15 0.80
N ARG A 111 -4.40 -19.84 0.18
CA ARG A 111 -4.78 -18.47 -0.18
C ARG A 111 -4.72 -17.49 0.99
N GLN A 112 -5.11 -17.93 2.19
CA GLN A 112 -5.09 -17.07 3.37
C GLN A 112 -3.67 -16.73 3.83
N ASP A 113 -2.78 -17.72 3.84
CA ASP A 113 -1.38 -17.55 4.23
C ASP A 113 -0.60 -16.78 3.17
N LEU A 114 -0.89 -17.02 1.89
CA LEU A 114 -0.29 -16.27 0.77
C LEU A 114 -0.71 -14.80 0.79
N ALA A 115 -2.00 -14.51 1.00
CA ALA A 115 -2.47 -13.14 1.12
C ALA A 115 -1.78 -12.37 2.26
N ALA A 116 -1.55 -13.03 3.39
CA ALA A 116 -0.86 -12.44 4.53
C ALA A 116 0.66 -12.32 4.30
N LEU A 117 1.27 -13.32 3.64
CA LEU A 117 2.68 -13.29 3.25
C LEU A 117 2.97 -12.13 2.29
N ILE A 118 2.14 -11.95 1.26
CA ILE A 118 2.30 -10.83 0.31
C ILE A 118 2.18 -9.51 1.04
N PHE A 119 1.20 -9.37 1.94
CA PHE A 119 1.04 -8.15 2.74
C PHE A 119 2.30 -7.83 3.55
N ASP A 120 2.81 -8.82 4.29
CA ASP A 120 3.99 -8.70 5.13
C ASP A 120 5.24 -8.31 4.31
N ARG A 121 5.45 -8.99 3.18
CA ARG A 121 6.61 -8.76 2.31
C ARG A 121 6.57 -7.42 1.60
N VAL A 122 5.40 -7.00 1.11
CA VAL A 122 5.24 -5.66 0.50
C VAL A 122 5.43 -4.58 1.56
N LEU A 123 4.90 -4.76 2.78
CA LEU A 123 5.08 -3.80 3.86
C LEU A 123 6.56 -3.70 4.27
N ALA A 124 7.25 -4.83 4.39
CA ALA A 124 8.68 -4.87 4.69
C ALA A 124 9.51 -4.18 3.58
N HIS A 125 9.18 -4.43 2.31
CA HIS A 125 9.79 -3.75 1.16
C HIS A 125 9.56 -2.25 1.19
N GLN A 126 8.33 -1.79 1.41
CA GLN A 126 8.05 -0.35 1.50
C GLN A 126 8.80 0.33 2.64
N LYS A 127 9.01 -0.36 3.76
CA LYS A 127 9.83 0.15 4.88
C LYS A 127 11.31 0.27 4.51
N SER A 128 11.85 -0.64 3.69
CA SER A 128 13.27 -0.61 3.32
C SER A 128 13.61 0.39 2.20
N CYS A 129 12.61 0.86 1.44
CA CYS A 129 12.79 1.82 0.36
C CYS A 129 13.25 3.19 0.86
N GLN A 130 14.21 3.81 0.17
CA GLN A 130 14.69 5.16 0.50
C GLN A 130 13.98 6.26 -0.28
N ASN A 131 13.32 5.91 -1.38
CA ASN A 131 12.60 6.83 -2.24
C ASN A 131 11.31 6.20 -2.79
N ASP A 132 10.38 7.05 -3.22
CA ASP A 132 9.06 6.64 -3.71
C ASP A 132 9.14 5.80 -5.00
N LYS A 133 10.24 5.88 -5.77
CA LYS A 133 10.40 5.14 -7.03
C LYS A 133 10.74 3.65 -6.80
N GLU A 134 11.28 3.32 -5.63
CA GLU A 134 11.55 1.96 -5.20
C GLU A 134 10.33 1.31 -4.54
N MET A 135 9.31 2.10 -4.20
CA MET A 135 8.11 1.60 -3.56
C MET A 135 7.18 0.93 -4.58
N VAL A 136 6.43 -0.06 -4.09
CA VAL A 136 5.28 -0.58 -4.82
C VAL A 136 4.28 0.55 -5.04
N THR A 137 3.92 0.79 -6.30
CA THR A 137 3.03 1.88 -6.75
C THR A 137 1.61 1.73 -6.20
N SER A 138 0.90 2.85 -6.03
CA SER A 138 -0.50 2.86 -5.59
C SER A 138 -1.41 1.96 -6.45
N GLU A 139 -1.22 1.93 -7.77
CA GLU A 139 -2.00 1.08 -8.68
C GLU A 139 -1.85 -0.40 -8.35
N VAL A 140 -0.65 -0.83 -7.97
CA VAL A 140 -0.39 -2.19 -7.52
C VAL A 140 -1.01 -2.44 -6.14
N LEU A 141 -0.91 -1.49 -5.20
CA LEU A 141 -1.51 -1.66 -3.87
C LEU A 141 -3.04 -1.79 -3.96
N ILE A 142 -3.69 -1.00 -4.81
CA ILE A 142 -5.12 -1.10 -5.09
C ILE A 142 -5.44 -2.48 -5.68
N PHE A 143 -4.66 -2.90 -6.70
CA PHE A 143 -4.81 -4.23 -7.30
C PHE A 143 -4.71 -5.36 -6.27
N LEU A 144 -3.66 -5.37 -5.45
CA LEU A 144 -3.43 -6.38 -4.41
C LEU A 144 -4.54 -6.35 -3.35
N THR A 145 -4.96 -5.16 -2.94
CA THR A 145 -6.05 -4.98 -1.96
C THR A 145 -7.33 -5.64 -2.46
N THR A 146 -7.66 -5.49 -3.74
CA THR A 146 -8.84 -6.11 -4.35
C THR A 146 -8.67 -7.62 -4.54
N GLN A 147 -7.57 -8.10 -5.11
CA GLN A 147 -7.39 -9.53 -5.42
C GLN A 147 -7.24 -10.42 -4.18
N LEU A 148 -6.59 -9.89 -3.15
CA LEU A 148 -6.32 -10.60 -1.89
C LEU A 148 -7.34 -10.27 -0.80
N GLU A 149 -8.33 -9.44 -1.12
CA GLU A 149 -9.40 -8.98 -0.22
C GLU A 149 -8.87 -8.45 1.11
N TRP A 150 -7.74 -7.73 1.09
CA TRP A 150 -7.08 -7.27 2.32
C TRP A 150 -7.99 -6.42 3.20
N THR A 151 -8.96 -5.68 2.62
CA THR A 151 -9.94 -4.89 3.39
C THR A 151 -10.84 -5.73 4.29
N LYS A 152 -10.97 -7.05 4.04
CA LYS A 152 -11.76 -7.99 4.83
C LYS A 152 -10.92 -8.75 5.86
N ARG A 153 -9.62 -8.49 5.95
CA ARG A 153 -8.65 -9.22 6.79
C ARG A 153 -8.42 -8.49 8.11
N ASP A 154 -9.37 -8.63 9.04
CA ASP A 154 -9.26 -8.07 10.40
C ASP A 154 -8.05 -8.61 11.16
N ASP A 155 -7.56 -9.79 10.82
CA ASP A 155 -6.34 -10.38 11.36
C ASP A 155 -5.08 -9.60 10.98
N LEU A 156 -5.01 -9.09 9.74
CA LEU A 156 -3.92 -8.21 9.30
C LEU A 156 -3.99 -6.87 10.01
N LYS A 157 -5.20 -6.31 10.13
CA LYS A 157 -5.43 -5.06 10.87
C LYS A 157 -5.01 -5.18 12.34
N ALA A 158 -5.40 -6.26 13.00
CA ALA A 158 -5.03 -6.53 14.39
C ALA A 158 -3.51 -6.70 14.58
N ARG A 159 -2.84 -7.30 13.60
CA ARG A 159 -1.39 -7.57 13.66
C ARG A 159 -0.53 -6.34 13.41
N TYR A 160 -0.82 -5.59 12.34
CA TYR A 160 0.03 -4.49 11.90
C TYR A 160 -0.44 -3.12 12.41
N GLY A 161 -1.63 -3.06 13.04
CA GLY A 161 -2.23 -1.83 13.54
C GLY A 161 -2.78 -0.95 12.43
N ASP A 162 -3.66 -0.02 12.83
CA ASP A 162 -4.42 0.82 11.91
C ASP A 162 -3.54 1.61 10.93
N ASN A 163 -2.45 2.22 11.41
CA ASN A 163 -1.61 3.09 10.60
C ASN A 163 -0.95 2.39 9.42
N PHE A 164 -0.37 1.20 9.63
CA PHE A 164 0.26 0.44 8.55
C PHE A 164 -0.78 -0.23 7.67
N TYR A 165 -1.84 -0.75 8.28
CA TYR A 165 -2.94 -1.39 7.56
C TYR A 165 -3.58 -0.45 6.53
N TYR A 166 -3.94 0.79 6.92
CA TYR A 166 -4.58 1.74 6.00
C TYR A 166 -3.63 2.31 4.92
N ARG A 167 -2.32 2.38 5.19
CA ARG A 167 -1.34 2.78 4.17
C ARG A 167 -1.19 1.72 3.06
N MET A 168 -1.30 0.45 3.44
CA MET A 168 -1.19 -0.70 2.53
C MET A 168 -2.50 -0.97 1.79
N THR A 169 -3.63 -0.88 2.51
CA THR A 169 -4.97 -1.01 1.95
C THR A 169 -5.44 0.35 1.46
N GLN A 170 -4.81 0.85 0.39
CA GLN A 170 -5.27 2.07 -0.27
C GLN A 170 -6.68 1.81 -0.79
N GLN A 171 -7.67 2.33 -0.07
CA GLN A 171 -9.05 2.37 -0.53
C GLN A 171 -9.05 3.22 -1.80
N GLU A 172 -9.68 2.73 -2.87
CA GLU A 172 -9.93 3.56 -4.05
C GLU A 172 -10.48 4.91 -3.56
N ILE A 173 -9.83 6.01 -3.97
CA ILE A 173 -10.46 7.33 -3.86
C ILE A 173 -11.76 7.17 -4.63
N PRO A 174 -12.94 7.29 -3.97
CA PRO A 174 -14.20 7.14 -4.68
C PRO A 174 -14.18 8.11 -5.84
N GLN A 175 -14.26 7.57 -7.07
CA GLN A 175 -14.33 8.43 -8.24
C GLN A 175 -15.52 9.36 -8.02
N PRO A 176 -15.34 10.68 -8.16
CA PRO A 176 -16.47 11.58 -8.05
C PRO A 176 -17.52 11.10 -9.04
N GLU A 177 -18.71 10.76 -8.54
CA GLU A 177 -19.86 10.53 -9.40
C GLU A 177 -19.93 11.72 -10.35
N ILE A 178 -19.70 11.45 -11.64
CA ILE A 178 -19.91 12.46 -12.67
C ILE A 178 -21.41 12.68 -12.66
N ILE A 179 -21.88 13.63 -11.87
CA ILE A 179 -23.21 14.19 -12.02
C ILE A 179 -23.13 14.93 -13.35
N PRO A 180 -23.76 14.44 -14.44
CA PRO A 180 -23.80 15.22 -15.66
C PRO A 180 -24.54 16.51 -15.30
N GLU A 181 -23.83 17.64 -15.35
CA GLU A 181 -24.48 18.93 -15.25
C GLU A 181 -25.57 18.99 -16.33
N PRO A 182 -26.81 19.38 -15.99
CA PRO A 182 -27.83 19.57 -16.99
C PRO A 182 -27.31 20.61 -17.98
N ILE A 183 -27.20 20.21 -19.24
CA ILE A 183 -26.68 21.02 -20.35
C ILE A 183 -27.57 22.27 -20.47
N ALA A 184 -27.16 23.34 -19.80
CA ALA A 184 -27.79 24.64 -19.88
C ALA A 184 -27.25 25.39 -21.11
N ASP A 185 -27.48 24.85 -22.31
CA ASP A 185 -27.49 25.68 -23.52
C ASP A 185 -28.12 24.93 -24.71
N THR A 186 -29.44 24.77 -24.66
CA THR A 186 -30.25 24.25 -25.79
C THR A 186 -30.41 25.25 -26.93
N GLY A 187 -29.84 26.46 -26.83
CA GLY A 187 -29.94 27.49 -27.87
C GLY A 187 -29.12 27.22 -29.14
N ASN A 188 -28.02 26.47 -29.04
CA ASN A 188 -27.07 26.33 -30.15
C ASN A 188 -27.17 25.01 -30.94
N LEU A 189 -27.86 23.99 -30.39
CA LEU A 189 -28.10 22.72 -31.09
C LEU A 189 -29.20 22.83 -32.16
N ALA A 190 -30.17 23.73 -31.98
CA ALA A 190 -31.23 23.95 -32.97
C ALA A 190 -30.69 24.51 -34.30
N ASN A 191 -29.67 25.38 -34.25
CA ASN A 191 -29.04 25.94 -35.46
C ASN A 191 -28.19 24.90 -36.22
N ILE A 192 -27.61 23.92 -35.52
CA ILE A 192 -26.82 22.85 -36.15
C ILE A 192 -27.75 21.86 -36.90
N PHE A 193 -28.94 21.57 -36.36
CA PHE A 193 -29.90 20.68 -37.04
C PHE A 193 -30.63 21.32 -38.23
N ILE A 194 -30.90 22.63 -38.18
CA ILE A 194 -31.50 23.36 -39.32
C ILE A 194 -30.48 23.51 -40.46
N GLY A 195 -29.19 23.75 -40.14
CA GLY A 195 -28.13 23.80 -41.15
C GLY A 195 -27.92 22.48 -41.89
N LEU A 196 -28.03 21.34 -41.19
CA LEU A 196 -27.79 20.02 -41.79
C LEU A 196 -28.93 19.53 -42.70
N THR A 197 -30.17 19.98 -42.46
CA THR A 197 -31.33 19.59 -43.30
C THR A 197 -31.38 20.37 -44.61
N ILE A 198 -30.91 21.62 -44.64
CA ILE A 198 -30.87 22.43 -45.87
C ILE A 198 -29.82 21.87 -46.86
N ILE A 199 -28.68 21.40 -46.37
CA ILE A 199 -27.61 20.84 -47.22
C ILE A 199 -28.06 19.51 -47.87
N CYS A 200 -28.80 18.67 -47.15
CA CYS A 200 -29.36 17.43 -47.70
C CYS A 200 -30.44 17.69 -48.77
N ALA A 201 -31.26 18.74 -48.61
CA ALA A 201 -32.30 19.08 -49.59
C ALA A 201 -31.72 19.66 -50.90
N ILE A 202 -30.63 20.42 -50.84
CA ILE A 202 -29.97 20.97 -52.04
C ILE A 202 -29.16 19.88 -52.77
N GLY A 203 -28.53 18.95 -52.03
CA GLY A 203 -27.78 17.84 -52.62
C GLY A 203 -28.66 16.85 -53.42
N LEU A 204 -29.93 16.65 -53.02
CA LEU A 204 -30.85 15.77 -53.73
C LEU A 204 -31.44 16.39 -55.01
N ILE A 205 -31.46 17.72 -55.13
CA ILE A 205 -31.96 18.41 -56.34
C ILE A 205 -30.91 18.41 -57.46
N MET A 206 -29.60 18.40 -57.13
CA MET A 206 -28.53 18.34 -58.15
C MET A 206 -28.23 16.94 -58.71
N ILE A 207 -28.89 15.89 -58.22
CA ILE A 207 -28.75 14.51 -58.75
C ILE A 207 -29.94 14.12 -59.66
N SER A 208 -30.95 14.99 -59.78
CA SER A 208 -32.21 14.71 -60.52
C SER A 208 -32.50 15.68 -61.68
N VAL A 209 -31.47 16.22 -62.34
CA VAL A 209 -31.59 16.91 -63.65
C VAL A 209 -30.50 16.43 -64.59
#